data_AF-A0A432T494-F1
#
_entry.id   AF-A0A432T494-F1
#
_cell.length_a   1.000
_cell.length_b   1.000
_cell.length_c   1.000
_cell.angle_alpha   90.00
_cell.angle_beta   90.00
_cell.angle_gamma   90.00
#
_symmetry.space_group_name_H-M   'P 1'
#
loop_
_entity.id
_entity.type
_entity.pdbx_description
1 polymer ?
#
loop_
_entity_poly.entity_id
_entity_poly.type
_entity_poly.pdbx_seq_one_letter_code
_entity_poly.pdbx_strand_id
1 'polypeptide(L)'
;MDTLATYFSQSSAITIFVLLLLSVYFIAVFWIFLDRYYILNSRINAESRSLKALYRGQSKSVASNSLIFTYLSRVNKPNKAILEAAVSDAIRVSTKGLTWLSIIASTSPFIGLFGTVIGILETFSKLGAESSASLSVVAPAISEALIATAAGIAVAIFAYTFHLILKRKAYELSSLLTSQSEVILSQVNEEM
;
A
#
# COMPACT_ATOMS: atom_id res chain seq x y z
N MET A 1 9.82 -23.22 21.54
CA MET A 1 11.02 -22.79 20.80
C MET A 1 11.52 -23.88 19.85
N ASP A 2 11.34 -25.18 20.17
CA ASP A 2 11.75 -26.30 19.30
C ASP A 2 10.95 -26.46 17.99
N THR A 3 9.74 -25.90 17.91
CA THR A 3 8.81 -26.08 16.78
C THR A 3 9.24 -25.35 15.50
N LEU A 4 9.84 -24.17 15.62
CA LEU A 4 10.36 -23.41 14.46
C LEU A 4 11.65 -24.04 13.92
N ALA A 5 12.55 -24.46 14.81
CA ALA A 5 13.80 -25.10 14.40
C ALA A 5 13.58 -26.47 13.74
N THR A 6 12.64 -27.28 14.25
CA THR A 6 12.24 -28.53 13.59
C THR A 6 11.56 -28.31 12.24
N TYR A 7 10.72 -27.28 12.11
CA TYR A 7 10.12 -26.88 10.83
C TYR A 7 11.19 -26.56 9.77
N PHE A 8 12.17 -25.71 10.09
CA PHE A 8 13.26 -25.38 9.17
C PHE A 8 14.14 -26.59 8.79
N SER A 9 14.23 -27.61 9.64
CA SER A 9 15.01 -28.82 9.37
C SER A 9 14.31 -29.85 8.47
N GLN A 10 12.98 -29.83 8.41
CA GLN A 10 12.17 -30.80 7.64
C GLN A 10 11.57 -30.17 6.36
N SER A 11 11.54 -28.84 6.28
CA SER A 11 10.96 -28.11 5.16
C SER A 11 11.72 -28.30 3.86
N SER A 12 10.97 -28.35 2.76
CA SER A 12 11.54 -28.12 1.43
C SER A 12 12.20 -26.74 1.38
N ALA A 13 13.40 -26.66 0.80
CA ALA A 13 14.12 -25.41 0.59
C ALA A 13 13.26 -24.35 -0.12
N ILE A 14 12.30 -24.79 -0.94
CA ILE A 14 11.40 -23.92 -1.71
C ILE A 14 10.33 -23.31 -0.80
N THR A 15 9.75 -24.09 0.12
CA THR A 15 8.78 -23.57 1.11
C THR A 15 9.43 -22.52 2.00
N ILE A 16 10.66 -22.77 2.47
CA ILE A 16 11.43 -21.79 3.25
C ILE A 16 11.66 -20.50 2.45
N PHE A 17 12.10 -20.62 1.19
CA PHE A 17 12.31 -19.47 0.32
C PHE A 17 11.04 -18.65 0.12
N VAL A 18 9.91 -19.31 -0.14
CA VAL A 18 8.60 -18.66 -0.31
C VAL A 18 8.18 -17.93 0.96
N LEU A 19 8.33 -18.56 2.13
CA LEU A 19 7.99 -17.93 3.41
C LEU A 19 8.90 -16.73 3.72
N LEU A 20 10.19 -16.81 3.40
CA LEU A 20 11.12 -15.68 3.54
C LEU A 20 10.71 -14.52 2.64
N LEU A 21 10.42 -14.80 1.37
CA LEU A 21 9.95 -13.78 0.42
C LEU A 21 8.66 -13.11 0.88
N LEU A 22 7.68 -13.90 1.35
CA LEU A 22 6.43 -13.39 1.90
C LEU A 22 6.63 -12.58 3.18
N SER A 23 7.60 -12.95 4.02
CA SER A 23 7.98 -12.16 5.20
C SER A 23 8.54 -10.79 4.82
N VAL A 24 9.40 -10.72 3.79
CA VAL A 24 9.90 -9.44 3.26
C VAL A 24 8.75 -8.58 2.73
N TYR A 25 7.81 -9.17 2.00
CA TYR A 25 6.61 -8.47 1.53
C TYR A 25 5.77 -7.93 2.68
N PHE A 26 5.57 -8.73 3.73
CA PHE A 26 4.82 -8.34 4.90
C PHE A 26 5.44 -7.11 5.58
N ILE A 27 6.75 -7.13 5.82
CA ILE A 27 7.47 -6.00 6.44
C ILE A 27 7.37 -4.76 5.55
N ALA A 28 7.58 -4.89 4.24
CA ALA A 28 7.46 -3.79 3.29
C ALA A 28 6.06 -3.17 3.28
N VAL A 29 5.01 -3.99 3.33
CA VAL A 29 3.61 -3.55 3.38
C VAL A 29 3.35 -2.67 4.61
N PHE A 30 3.77 -3.12 5.79
CA PHE A 30 3.61 -2.35 7.02
C PHE A 30 4.45 -1.07 7.02
N TRP A 31 5.69 -1.14 6.54
CA TRP A 31 6.56 0.04 6.41
C TRP A 31 5.94 1.11 5.52
N ILE A 32 5.52 0.73 4.30
CA ILE A 32 4.87 1.63 3.36
C ILE A 32 3.59 2.20 3.98
N PHE A 33 2.77 1.35 4.61
CA PHE A 33 1.52 1.81 5.21
C PHE A 33 1.76 2.86 6.28
N LEU A 34 2.66 2.61 7.23
CA LEU A 34 2.93 3.54 8.33
C LEU A 34 3.45 4.87 7.80
N ASP A 35 4.52 4.88 7.00
CA ASP A 35 5.10 6.10 6.42
C ASP A 35 4.02 6.94 5.70
N ARG A 36 3.29 6.30 4.79
CA ARG A 36 2.29 6.98 3.96
C ARG A 36 1.08 7.43 4.76
N TYR A 37 0.64 6.65 5.74
CA TYR A 37 -0.50 6.98 6.59
C TYR A 37 -0.23 8.25 7.39
N TYR A 38 0.93 8.36 8.06
CA TYR A 38 1.30 9.54 8.83
C TYR A 38 1.41 10.79 7.94
N ILE A 39 2.08 10.68 6.79
CA ILE A 39 2.27 11.81 5.86
C ILE A 39 0.92 12.30 5.33
N LEU A 40 0.06 11.40 4.83
CA LEU A 40 -1.25 11.78 4.28
C LEU A 40 -2.14 12.37 5.35
N ASN A 41 -2.15 11.80 6.56
CA ASN A 41 -2.99 12.32 7.64
C ASN A 41 -2.58 13.73 8.06
N SER A 42 -1.27 13.98 8.17
CA SER A 42 -0.75 15.33 8.47
C SER A 42 -1.13 16.33 7.37
N ARG A 43 -1.02 15.94 6.09
CA ARG A 43 -1.37 16.79 4.95
C ARG A 43 -2.86 17.09 4.89
N ILE A 44 -3.73 16.09 5.05
CA ILE A 44 -5.19 16.27 5.10
C ILE A 44 -5.58 17.26 6.21
N ASN A 45 -4.98 17.13 7.39
CA ASN A 45 -5.26 18.05 8.50
C ASN A 45 -4.79 19.49 8.21
N ALA A 46 -3.64 19.66 7.54
CA ALA A 46 -3.17 20.97 7.09
C ALA A 46 -4.12 21.59 6.05
N GLU A 47 -4.49 20.83 5.02
CA GLU A 47 -5.38 21.30 3.95
C GLU A 47 -6.81 21.55 4.45
N SER A 48 -7.34 20.70 5.33
CA SER A 48 -8.67 20.91 5.93
C SER A 48 -8.73 22.21 6.72
N ARG A 49 -7.65 22.54 7.45
CA ARG A 49 -7.54 23.83 8.17
C ARG A 49 -7.41 25.01 7.21
N SER A 50 -6.60 24.89 6.16
CA SER A 50 -6.44 25.90 5.10
C SER A 50 -7.79 26.23 4.44
N LEU A 51 -8.52 25.20 3.99
CA LEU A 51 -9.83 25.34 3.36
C LEU A 51 -10.86 25.99 4.30
N LYS A 52 -10.91 25.58 5.58
CA LYS A 52 -11.81 26.20 6.56
C LYS A 52 -11.50 27.69 6.79
N ALA A 53 -10.23 28.09 6.76
CA ALA A 53 -9.86 29.49 6.89
C ALA A 53 -10.30 30.32 5.68
N LEU A 54 -10.18 29.76 4.47
CA LEU A 54 -10.67 30.39 3.24
C LEU A 54 -12.19 30.58 3.26
N TYR A 55 -12.95 29.53 3.60
CA TYR A 55 -14.43 29.62 3.65
C TYR A 55 -14.95 30.60 4.69
N ARG A 56 -14.23 30.79 5.80
CA ARG A 56 -14.63 31.74 6.85
C ARG A 56 -14.22 33.18 6.56
N GLY A 57 -13.57 33.45 5.42
CA GLY A 57 -13.00 34.76 5.09
C GLY A 57 -11.89 35.19 6.05
N GLN A 58 -11.35 34.26 6.86
CA GLN A 58 -10.29 34.56 7.84
C GLN A 58 -8.92 34.71 7.17
N SER A 59 -8.79 34.23 5.93
CA SER A 59 -7.60 34.40 5.10
C SER A 59 -8.00 34.57 3.64
N LYS A 60 -7.33 35.50 2.94
CA LYS A 60 -7.42 35.67 1.48
C LYS A 60 -6.55 34.67 0.71
N SER A 61 -5.72 33.88 1.40
CA SER A 61 -4.80 32.93 0.78
C SER A 61 -4.69 31.64 1.59
N VAL A 62 -4.24 30.57 0.93
CA VAL A 62 -4.00 29.26 1.55
C VAL A 62 -2.90 29.35 2.60
N ALA A 63 -2.96 28.44 3.59
CA ALA A 63 -1.94 28.37 4.63
C ALA A 63 -0.55 28.07 4.03
N SER A 64 0.52 28.59 4.64
CA SER A 64 1.89 28.42 4.13
C SER A 64 2.38 26.96 4.07
N ASN A 65 1.72 26.06 4.82
CA ASN A 65 1.97 24.62 4.81
C ASN A 65 1.07 23.85 3.82
N SER A 66 0.21 24.54 3.07
CA SER A 66 -0.58 23.96 1.99
C SER A 66 0.31 23.62 0.79
N LEU A 67 -0.04 22.54 0.10
CA LEU A 67 0.62 22.10 -1.13
C LEU A 67 0.43 23.12 -2.25
N ILE A 68 -0.73 23.79 -2.30
CA ILE A 68 -1.03 24.81 -3.30
C ILE A 68 -0.18 26.07 -3.06
N PHE A 69 0.16 26.39 -1.81
CA PHE A 69 0.95 27.59 -1.47
C PHE A 69 2.31 27.63 -2.17
N THR A 70 2.96 26.46 -2.34
CA THR A 70 4.27 26.36 -3.01
C THR A 70 4.19 26.77 -4.49
N TYR A 71 3.04 26.57 -5.13
CA TYR A 71 2.80 26.98 -6.50
C TYR A 71 2.35 28.44 -6.59
N LEU A 72 1.48 28.88 -5.68
CA LEU A 72 0.99 30.26 -5.62
C LEU A 72 2.09 31.27 -5.30
N SER A 73 3.03 30.92 -4.43
CA SER A 73 4.17 31.79 -4.09
C SER A 73 5.12 32.08 -5.25
N ARG A 74 5.02 31.33 -6.36
CA ARG A 74 5.88 31.50 -7.55
C ARG A 74 5.24 32.35 -8.64
N VAL A 75 4.00 32.80 -8.45
CA VAL A 75 3.20 33.42 -9.50
C VAL A 75 2.57 34.71 -8.99
N ASN A 76 2.53 35.74 -9.84
CA ASN A 76 2.08 37.07 -9.43
C ASN A 76 0.55 37.17 -9.31
N LYS A 77 -0.17 36.41 -10.13
CA LYS A 77 -1.63 36.24 -10.05
C LYS A 77 -1.99 34.76 -10.15
N PRO A 78 -2.84 34.22 -9.25
CA PRO A 78 -3.34 32.87 -9.38
C PRO A 78 -4.12 32.74 -10.70
N ASN A 79 -3.84 31.69 -11.47
CA ASN A 79 -4.63 31.34 -12.64
C ASN A 79 -5.03 29.86 -12.58
N LYS A 80 -6.06 29.51 -13.36
CA LYS A 80 -6.63 28.16 -13.38
C LYS A 80 -5.58 27.10 -13.71
N ALA A 81 -4.73 27.35 -14.71
CA ALA A 81 -3.72 26.39 -15.17
C ALA A 81 -2.68 26.04 -14.07
N ILE A 82 -2.20 27.04 -13.32
CA ILE A 82 -1.22 26.83 -12.24
C ILE A 82 -1.85 26.05 -11.08
N LEU A 83 -3.10 26.36 -10.73
CA LEU A 83 -3.82 25.66 -9.68
C LEU A 83 -4.13 24.20 -10.06
N GLU A 84 -4.57 23.96 -11.29
CA GLU A 84 -4.77 22.60 -11.82
C GLU A 84 -3.46 21.79 -11.82
N ALA A 85 -2.35 22.43 -12.21
CA ALA A 85 -1.03 21.81 -12.14
C ALA A 85 -0.62 21.48 -10.70
N ALA A 86 -0.89 22.38 -9.75
CA ALA A 86 -0.61 22.17 -8.33
C ALA A 86 -1.42 21.00 -7.75
N VAL A 87 -2.72 20.92 -8.08
CA VAL A 87 -3.60 19.82 -7.66
C VAL A 87 -3.12 18.49 -8.27
N SER A 88 -2.80 18.47 -9.56
CA SER A 88 -2.30 17.27 -10.25
C SER A 88 -1.00 16.75 -9.63
N ASP A 89 -0.04 17.63 -9.33
CA ASP A 89 1.20 17.23 -8.66
C ASP A 89 0.95 16.70 -7.25
N ALA A 90 0.07 17.35 -6.48
CA ALA A 90 -0.29 16.89 -5.15
C ALA A 90 -0.95 15.50 -5.17
N ILE A 91 -1.80 15.19 -6.16
CA ILE A 91 -2.38 13.86 -6.39
C ILE A 91 -1.28 12.85 -6.71
N ARG A 92 -0.35 13.19 -7.60
CA ARG A 92 0.80 12.32 -7.93
C ARG A 92 1.63 12.00 -6.68
N VAL A 93 1.89 12.98 -5.83
CA VAL A 93 2.66 12.79 -4.59
C VAL A 93 1.87 11.99 -3.55
N SER A 94 0.55 12.15 -3.46
CA SER A 94 -0.29 11.45 -2.48
C SER A 94 -0.47 9.97 -2.79
N THR A 95 -0.48 9.59 -4.07
CA THR A 95 -0.65 8.21 -4.55
C THR A 95 0.62 7.35 -4.49
N LYS A 96 1.77 7.92 -4.10
CA LYS A 96 3.01 7.15 -3.89
C LYS A 96 2.80 5.98 -2.92
N GLY A 97 3.34 4.82 -3.27
CA GLY A 97 3.21 3.58 -2.49
C GLY A 97 1.96 2.75 -2.79
N LEU A 98 0.90 3.35 -3.35
CA LEU A 98 -0.32 2.60 -3.69
C LEU A 98 -0.07 1.51 -4.73
N THR A 99 0.79 1.79 -5.71
CA THR A 99 1.18 0.82 -6.75
C THR A 99 1.88 -0.39 -6.13
N TRP A 100 2.82 -0.18 -5.20
CA TRP A 100 3.51 -1.26 -4.51
C TRP A 100 2.56 -2.11 -3.68
N LEU A 101 1.68 -1.49 -2.89
CA LEU A 101 0.67 -2.22 -2.14
C LEU A 101 -0.27 -3.01 -3.06
N SER A 102 -0.64 -2.46 -4.22
CA SER A 102 -1.46 -3.15 -5.21
C SER A 102 -0.74 -4.36 -5.81
N ILE A 103 0.56 -4.24 -6.12
CA ILE A 103 1.37 -5.35 -6.64
C ILE A 103 1.51 -6.44 -5.59
N ILE A 104 1.84 -6.08 -4.34
CA ILE A 104 1.99 -7.07 -3.26
C ILE A 104 0.65 -7.76 -2.99
N ALA A 105 -0.45 -7.01 -2.95
CA ALA A 105 -1.79 -7.56 -2.78
C ALA A 105 -2.17 -8.58 -3.87
N SER A 106 -1.86 -8.28 -5.13
CA SER A 106 -2.21 -9.17 -6.24
C SER A 106 -1.26 -10.35 -6.41
N THR A 107 0.03 -10.20 -6.09
CA THR A 107 1.05 -11.24 -6.34
C THR A 107 1.26 -12.20 -5.16
N SER A 108 1.06 -11.76 -3.91
CA SER A 108 1.29 -12.61 -2.71
C SER A 108 0.51 -13.92 -2.70
N PRO A 109 -0.78 -13.99 -3.12
CA PRO A 109 -1.51 -15.25 -3.17
C PRO A 109 -0.88 -16.24 -4.16
N PHE A 110 -0.39 -15.75 -5.31
CA PHE A 110 0.26 -16.60 -6.32
C PHE A 110 1.64 -17.08 -5.88
N ILE A 111 2.38 -16.27 -5.13
CA ILE A 111 3.64 -16.68 -4.51
C ILE A 111 3.39 -17.83 -3.51
N GLY A 112 2.36 -17.72 -2.67
CA GLY A 112 1.95 -18.77 -1.76
C GLY A 112 1.49 -20.05 -2.48
N LEU A 113 0.63 -19.88 -3.50
CA LEU A 113 0.14 -20.98 -4.34
C LEU A 113 1.31 -21.74 -4.99
N PHE A 114 2.27 -21.02 -5.57
CA PHE A 114 3.47 -21.59 -6.17
C PHE A 114 4.25 -22.44 -5.18
N GLY A 115 4.46 -21.96 -3.94
CA GLY A 115 5.10 -22.73 -2.88
C GLY A 115 4.40 -24.06 -2.60
N THR A 116 3.07 -24.03 -2.48
CA THR A 116 2.25 -25.26 -2.32
C THR A 116 2.40 -26.23 -3.48
N VAL A 117 2.30 -25.74 -4.72
CA VAL A 117 2.35 -26.60 -5.92
C VAL A 117 3.68 -27.34 -5.98
N ILE A 118 4.78 -26.62 -5.79
CA ILE A 118 6.11 -27.22 -5.82
C ILE A 118 6.33 -28.17 -4.63
N GLY A 119 5.90 -27.80 -3.41
CA GLY A 119 6.02 -28.66 -2.24
C GLY A 119 5.24 -29.96 -2.37
N ILE A 120 4.04 -29.91 -2.96
CA ILE A 120 3.24 -31.10 -3.26
C ILE A 120 3.92 -31.96 -4.34
N LEU A 121 4.44 -31.35 -5.42
CA LEU A 121 5.17 -32.07 -6.47
C LEU A 121 6.41 -32.80 -5.92
N GLU A 122 7.18 -32.16 -5.06
CA GLU A 122 8.34 -32.76 -4.41
C GLU A 122 7.93 -33.95 -3.52
N THR A 123 6.84 -33.79 -2.77
CA THR A 123 6.30 -34.85 -1.90
C THR A 123 5.88 -36.07 -2.71
N PHE A 124 5.14 -35.89 -3.80
CA PHE A 124 4.74 -36.99 -4.67
C PHE A 124 5.92 -37.63 -5.42
N SER A 125 6.92 -36.85 -5.81
CA SER A 125 8.14 -37.39 -6.45
C SER A 125 8.92 -38.30 -5.50
N LYS A 126 9.03 -37.95 -4.21
CA LYS A 126 9.67 -38.81 -3.20
C LYS A 126 8.87 -40.09 -2.99
N LEU A 127 7.54 -39.99 -2.95
CA LEU A 127 6.65 -41.14 -2.80
C LEU A 127 6.79 -42.15 -3.94
N GLY A 128 6.94 -41.69 -5.19
CA GLY A 128 7.13 -42.55 -6.36
C GLY A 128 8.48 -43.29 -6.38
N ALA A 129 9.46 -42.85 -5.59
CA ALA A 129 10.76 -43.49 -5.45
C ALA A 129 10.81 -44.53 -4.32
N GLU A 130 9.86 -44.50 -3.37
CA GLU A 130 9.80 -45.44 -2.26
C GLU A 130 8.92 -46.66 -2.57
N SER A 131 9.39 -47.84 -2.18
CA SER A 131 8.68 -49.12 -2.40
C SER A 131 7.43 -49.30 -1.54
N SER A 132 7.24 -48.49 -0.49
CA SER A 132 6.09 -48.55 0.42
C SER A 132 5.50 -47.15 0.65
N ALA A 133 4.60 -46.74 -0.24
CA ALA A 133 3.87 -45.49 -0.12
C ALA A 133 2.82 -45.56 1.01
N SER A 134 3.00 -44.79 2.09
CA SER A 134 1.99 -44.61 3.13
C SER A 134 1.57 -43.15 3.26
N LEU A 135 0.26 -42.90 3.32
CA LEU A 135 -0.31 -41.56 3.49
C LEU A 135 0.20 -40.87 4.76
N SER A 136 0.49 -41.64 5.81
CA SER A 136 1.02 -41.15 7.09
C SER A 136 2.39 -40.48 6.97
N VAL A 137 3.17 -40.82 5.93
CA VAL A 137 4.51 -40.25 5.68
C VAL A 137 4.42 -38.93 4.90
N VAL A 138 3.45 -38.79 4.00
CA VAL A 138 3.32 -37.60 3.13
C VAL A 138 2.41 -36.51 3.70
N ALA A 139 1.47 -36.85 4.58
CA ALA A 139 0.52 -35.90 5.15
C ALA A 139 1.20 -34.69 5.85
N PRO A 140 2.29 -34.85 6.63
CA PRO A 140 3.00 -33.72 7.22
C PRO A 140 3.59 -32.76 6.17
N ALA A 141 4.21 -33.29 5.12
CA ALA A 141 4.84 -32.48 4.06
C ALA A 141 3.82 -31.69 3.24
N ILE A 142 2.65 -32.30 2.95
CA ILE A 142 1.54 -31.60 2.28
C ILE A 142 0.97 -30.50 3.20
N SER A 143 0.78 -30.79 4.49
CA SER A 143 0.31 -29.80 5.46
C SER A 143 1.26 -28.61 5.55
N GLU A 144 2.56 -28.85 5.51
CA GLU A 144 3.57 -27.81 5.50
C GLU A 144 3.48 -26.94 4.24
N ALA A 145 3.33 -27.56 3.07
CA ALA A 145 3.18 -26.83 1.80
C ALA A 145 1.99 -25.86 1.86
N LEU A 146 0.87 -26.26 2.49
CA LEU A 146 -0.33 -25.42 2.67
C LEU A 146 -0.10 -24.15 3.50
N ILE A 147 0.93 -24.14 4.36
CA ILE A 147 1.30 -22.95 5.15
C ILE A 147 1.76 -21.82 4.22
N ALA A 148 2.45 -22.12 3.12
CA ALA A 148 2.89 -21.12 2.15
C ALA A 148 1.71 -20.36 1.52
N THR A 149 0.63 -21.08 1.17
CA THR A 149 -0.60 -20.46 0.66
C THR A 149 -1.29 -19.61 1.73
N ALA A 150 -1.42 -20.13 2.95
CA ALA A 150 -2.02 -19.39 4.05
C ALA A 150 -1.26 -18.08 4.33
N ALA A 151 0.08 -18.12 4.32
CA ALA A 151 0.93 -16.95 4.46
C ALA A 151 0.73 -15.95 3.29
N GLY A 152 0.69 -16.44 2.04
CA GLY A 152 0.47 -15.60 0.86
C GLY A 152 -0.85 -14.84 0.90
N ILE A 153 -1.92 -15.52 1.33
CA ILE A 153 -3.25 -14.91 1.53
C ILE A 153 -3.20 -13.87 2.66
N ALA A 154 -2.56 -14.18 3.79
CA ALA A 154 -2.43 -13.25 4.90
C ALA A 154 -1.76 -11.94 4.47
N VAL A 155 -0.62 -12.01 3.78
CA VAL A 155 0.10 -10.83 3.25
C VAL A 155 -0.80 -10.04 2.29
N ALA A 156 -1.51 -10.73 1.39
CA ALA A 156 -2.40 -10.09 0.42
C ALA A 156 -3.53 -9.30 1.07
N ILE A 157 -4.14 -9.85 2.13
CA ILE A 157 -5.22 -9.20 2.89
C ILE A 157 -4.72 -7.87 3.44
N PHE A 158 -3.60 -7.86 4.17
CA PHE A 158 -3.07 -6.63 4.74
C PHE A 158 -2.69 -5.61 3.67
N ALA A 159 -1.99 -6.03 2.61
CA ALA A 159 -1.59 -5.16 1.52
C ALA A 159 -2.81 -4.49 0.85
N TYR A 160 -3.88 -5.25 0.59
CA TYR A 160 -5.09 -4.73 -0.02
C TYR A 160 -5.86 -3.77 0.91
N THR A 161 -6.01 -4.13 2.19
CA THR A 161 -6.64 -3.25 3.19
C THR A 161 -5.90 -1.92 3.29
N PHE A 162 -4.57 -1.95 3.36
CA PHE A 162 -3.76 -0.73 3.42
C PHE A 162 -3.83 0.09 2.14
N HIS A 163 -3.85 -0.56 0.97
CA HIS A 163 -4.09 0.11 -0.31
C HIS A 163 -5.41 0.88 -0.31
N LEU A 164 -6.51 0.27 0.14
CA LEU A 164 -7.83 0.92 0.19
C LEU A 164 -7.86 2.12 1.14
N ILE A 165 -7.28 1.98 2.34
CA ILE A 165 -7.22 3.07 3.33
C ILE A 165 -6.45 4.27 2.76
N LEU A 166 -5.26 4.02 2.20
CA LEU A 166 -4.43 5.09 1.65
C LEU A 166 -5.04 5.69 0.39
N LYS A 167 -5.70 4.89 -0.46
CA LYS A 167 -6.44 5.37 -1.63
C LYS A 167 -7.57 6.32 -1.22
N ARG A 168 -8.32 5.99 -0.16
CA ARG A 168 -9.36 6.88 0.38
C ARG A 168 -8.78 8.20 0.89
N LYS A 169 -7.67 8.16 1.63
CA LYS A 169 -6.98 9.36 2.11
C LYS A 169 -6.44 10.23 0.96
N ALA A 170 -5.86 9.61 -0.07
CA ALA A 170 -5.38 10.34 -1.26
C ALA A 170 -6.53 11.05 -1.99
N TYR A 171 -7.69 10.38 -2.11
CA TYR A 171 -8.90 10.97 -2.68
C TYR A 171 -9.44 12.13 -1.83
N GLU A 172 -9.48 11.98 -0.50
CA GLU A 172 -9.88 13.05 0.41
C GLU A 172 -8.98 14.29 0.26
N LEU A 173 -7.67 14.09 0.22
CA LEU A 173 -6.71 15.16 0.00
C LEU A 173 -6.94 15.85 -1.36
N SER A 174 -7.14 15.07 -2.43
CA SER A 174 -7.47 15.60 -3.76
C SER A 174 -8.71 16.49 -3.72
N SER A 175 -9.78 16.02 -3.07
CA SER A 175 -11.03 16.77 -2.95
C SER A 175 -10.83 18.10 -2.22
N LEU A 176 -10.07 18.12 -1.12
CA LEU A 176 -9.77 19.34 -0.38
C LEU A 176 -9.01 20.36 -1.22
N LEU A 177 -8.03 19.89 -2.00
CA LEU A 177 -7.21 20.76 -2.86
C LEU A 177 -8.03 21.34 -4.03
N THR A 178 -8.90 20.53 -4.65
CA THR A 178 -9.82 21.02 -5.68
C THR A 178 -10.72 22.11 -5.12
N SER A 179 -11.35 21.90 -3.96
CA SER A 179 -12.19 22.92 -3.32
C SER A 179 -11.41 24.20 -2.97
N GLN A 180 -10.16 24.08 -2.50
CA GLN A 180 -9.31 25.26 -2.27
C GLN A 180 -9.03 26.02 -3.57
N SER A 181 -8.74 25.30 -4.66
CA SER A 181 -8.47 25.93 -5.96
C SER A 181 -9.67 26.72 -6.48
N GLU A 182 -10.88 26.18 -6.32
CA GLU A 182 -12.12 26.84 -6.76
C GLU A 182 -12.38 28.13 -5.99
N VAL A 183 -12.18 28.12 -4.67
CA VAL A 183 -12.35 29.30 -3.81
C VAL A 183 -11.34 30.40 -4.17
N ILE A 184 -10.09 30.02 -4.40
CA ILE A 184 -9.05 30.99 -4.78
C ILE A 184 -9.39 31.62 -6.15
N LEU A 185 -9.85 30.80 -7.10
CA LEU A 185 -10.26 31.30 -8.41
C LEU A 185 -11.48 32.23 -8.33
N SER A 186 -12.46 31.93 -7.47
CA SER A 186 -13.62 32.81 -7.30
C SER A 186 -13.21 34.16 -6.72
N GLN A 187 -12.31 34.17 -5.72
CA GLN A 187 -11.79 35.41 -5.12
C GLN A 187 -11.02 36.26 -6.14
N VAL A 188 -10.21 35.65 -7.01
CA VAL A 188 -9.48 36.38 -8.06
C VAL A 188 -10.44 36.98 -9.10
N ASN A 189 -11.52 36.28 -9.43
CA ASN A 189 -12.51 36.78 -10.38
C ASN A 189 -13.35 37.93 -9.83
N GLU A 190 -13.58 37.97 -8.51
CA GLU A 190 -14.28 39.08 -7.84
C GLU A 190 -13.41 40.36 -7.75
N GLU A 191 -12.08 40.25 -7.83
CA GLU A 191 -11.15 41.39 -7.77
C GLU A 191 -10.84 42.01 -9.16
N MET A 192 -11.36 41.44 -10.26
CA MET A 192 -11.20 41.94 -11.64
C MET A 192 -12.41 42.76 -12.11
#